data_AF-A0A4D7CTP9-F1
#
_entry.id   AF-A0A4D7CTP9-F1
#
_cell.length_a   1.000
_cell.length_b   1.000
_cell.length_c   1.000
_cell.angle_alpha   90.00
_cell.angle_beta   90.00
_cell.angle_gamma   90.00
#
_symmetry.space_group_name_H-M   'P 1'
#
loop_
_entity.id
_entity.type
_entity.pdbx_description
1 polymer ?
#
loop_
_entity_poly.entity_id
_entity_poly.type
_entity_poly.pdbx_seq_one_letter_code
_entity_poly.pdbx_strand_id
1 'polypeptide(L)'
;MHGEPQKVIAESEEDNQLLYMTQPILAQALMMSGEVDEAKLLLQKMAYQFMLNLYGNFEKLAVYEEDYQRFTYLKGITDSIIELFELRDFHPGVLLNGYADMALKFLEFKQADLALVELENYVSMIEQADYPIRLSGNHLFDLIDDWLQGLDEGKEMPVNEGVLANQLVALLKDPRLASDLAEETVYQQLITRLERWRATHVND
;
A
#
# COMPACT_ATOMS: atom_id res chain seq x y z
N MET A 1 -14.08 1.57 11.01
CA MET A 1 -13.89 2.07 12.39
C MET A 1 -13.67 3.57 12.32
N HIS A 2 -14.69 4.39 12.55
CA HIS A 2 -14.55 5.86 12.56
C HIS A 2 -15.16 6.42 13.84
N GLY A 3 -14.44 7.31 14.53
CA GLY A 3 -15.06 8.33 15.39
C GLY A 3 -14.29 8.78 16.62
N GLU A 4 -13.60 7.90 17.35
CA GLU A 4 -13.14 8.24 18.71
C GLU A 4 -11.68 7.81 18.96
N PRO A 5 -10.69 8.59 18.48
CA PRO A 5 -9.27 8.27 18.66
C PRO A 5 -8.89 8.07 20.13
N GLN A 6 -9.45 8.88 21.03
CA GLN A 6 -9.19 8.79 22.47
C GLN A 6 -9.73 7.49 23.08
N LYS A 7 -10.82 6.94 22.54
CA LYS A 7 -11.37 5.66 23.01
C LYS A 7 -10.48 4.50 22.61
N VAL A 8 -9.95 4.50 21.39
CA VAL A 8 -8.98 3.47 20.93
C VAL A 8 -7.72 3.49 21.78
N ILE A 9 -7.20 4.67 22.11
CA ILE A 9 -6.03 4.82 22.99
C ILE A 9 -6.35 4.38 24.44
N ALA A 10 -7.54 4.68 24.94
CA ALA A 10 -7.95 4.29 26.29
C ALA A 10 -8.21 2.78 26.43
N GLU A 11 -8.60 2.12 25.34
CA GLU A 11 -8.86 0.68 25.28
C GLU A 11 -7.59 -0.13 24.91
N SER A 12 -6.52 0.52 24.44
CA SER A 12 -5.27 -0.17 24.15
C SER A 12 -4.50 -0.49 25.43
N GLU A 13 -4.13 -1.76 25.60
CA GLU A 13 -3.19 -2.16 26.65
C GLU A 13 -1.78 -1.62 26.34
N GLU A 14 -0.99 -1.32 27.38
CA GLU A 14 0.42 -0.96 27.21
C GLU A 14 1.18 -2.14 26.57
N ASP A 15 1.59 -1.98 25.31
CA ASP A 15 2.34 -2.99 24.58
C ASP A 15 3.85 -2.89 24.89
N ASN A 16 4.26 -3.48 26.01
CA ASN A 16 5.65 -3.56 26.45
C ASN A 16 6.29 -4.95 26.19
N GLN A 17 5.69 -5.76 25.31
CA GLN A 17 6.17 -7.12 25.05
C GLN A 17 6.75 -7.26 23.64
N LEU A 18 7.78 -8.10 23.52
CA LEU A 18 8.23 -8.54 22.20
C LEU A 18 7.13 -9.38 21.55
N LEU A 19 6.97 -9.23 20.24
CA LEU A 19 6.10 -10.10 19.46
C LEU A 19 6.67 -11.53 19.47
N TYR A 20 6.07 -12.42 20.26
CA TYR A 20 6.47 -13.83 20.29
C TYR A 20 5.64 -14.64 19.31
N MET A 21 6.30 -15.26 18.34
CA MET A 21 5.67 -16.11 17.35
C MET A 21 5.97 -17.59 17.61
N THR A 22 4.94 -18.42 17.54
CA THR A 22 5.05 -19.89 17.62
C THR A 22 5.12 -20.54 16.25
N GLN A 23 4.79 -19.81 15.19
CA GLN A 23 4.69 -20.30 13.82
C GLN A 23 6.04 -20.79 13.25
N PRO A 24 7.21 -20.18 13.54
CA PRO A 24 8.50 -20.77 13.14
C PRO A 24 8.76 -22.13 13.78
N ILE A 25 8.31 -22.32 15.04
CA ILE A 25 8.43 -23.60 15.75
C ILE A 25 7.50 -24.64 15.10
N LEU A 26 6.27 -24.24 14.75
CA LEU A 26 5.34 -25.11 14.01
C LEU A 26 5.90 -25.50 12.64
N ALA A 27 6.47 -24.56 11.88
CA ALA A 27 7.10 -24.84 10.60
C ALA A 27 8.25 -25.85 10.77
N GLN A 28 9.05 -25.73 11.83
CA GLN A 28 10.09 -26.71 12.14
C GLN A 28 9.52 -28.09 12.48
N ALA A 29 8.43 -28.16 13.25
CA ALA A 29 7.77 -29.42 13.56
C ALA A 29 7.23 -30.11 12.30
N LEU A 30 6.58 -29.35 11.40
CA LEU A 30 6.10 -29.82 10.09
C LEU A 30 7.25 -30.35 9.22
N MET A 31 8.38 -29.64 9.18
CA MET A 31 9.58 -30.11 8.49
C MET A 31 10.10 -31.43 9.06
N MET A 32 10.07 -31.61 10.39
CA MET A 32 10.54 -32.82 11.06
C MET A 32 9.59 -34.01 10.89
N SER A 33 8.29 -33.77 10.71
CA SER A 33 7.29 -34.81 10.44
C SER A 33 7.19 -35.19 8.96
N GLY A 34 7.92 -34.50 8.08
CA GLY A 34 7.91 -34.74 6.62
C GLY A 34 6.87 -33.93 5.86
N GLU A 35 6.14 -33.03 6.52
CA GLU A 35 5.09 -32.17 5.95
C GLU A 35 5.72 -30.88 5.39
N VAL A 36 6.66 -31.06 4.46
CA VAL A 36 7.56 -30.00 3.97
C VAL A 36 6.80 -28.87 3.25
N ASP A 37 5.79 -29.20 2.43
CA ASP A 37 5.06 -28.19 1.67
C ASP A 37 4.16 -27.35 2.59
N GLU A 38 3.57 -27.95 3.63
CA GLU A 38 2.82 -27.22 4.65
C GLU A 38 3.72 -26.26 5.44
N ALA A 39 4.94 -26.69 5.78
CA ALA A 39 5.92 -25.84 6.45
C ALA A 39 6.31 -24.62 5.61
N LYS A 40 6.60 -24.83 4.31
CA LYS A 40 6.95 -23.75 3.38
C LYS A 40 5.80 -22.78 3.20
N LEU A 41 4.59 -23.30 3.00
CA LEU A 41 3.38 -22.51 2.88
C LEU A 41 3.15 -21.64 4.12
N LEU A 42 3.30 -22.20 5.33
CA LEU A 42 3.20 -21.46 6.58
C LEU A 42 4.21 -20.29 6.63
N LEU A 43 5.47 -20.55 6.29
CA LEU A 43 6.52 -19.52 6.30
C LEU A 43 6.26 -18.42 5.25
N GLN A 44 5.79 -18.78 4.06
CA GLN A 44 5.45 -17.78 3.04
C GLN A 44 4.26 -16.91 3.46
N LYS A 45 3.21 -17.49 4.06
CA LYS A 45 2.09 -16.71 4.62
C LYS A 45 2.57 -15.69 5.64
N MET A 46 3.45 -16.10 6.55
CA MET A 46 4.02 -15.20 7.54
C MET A 46 4.85 -14.09 6.89
N ALA A 47 5.76 -14.45 5.98
CA ALA A 47 6.62 -13.49 5.31
C ALA A 47 5.80 -12.49 4.49
N TYR A 48 4.75 -12.94 3.80
CA TYR A 48 3.78 -12.09 3.11
C TYR A 48 3.18 -11.04 4.03
N GLN A 49 2.58 -11.48 5.14
CA GLN A 49 1.93 -10.60 6.09
C GLN A 49 2.94 -9.65 6.74
N PHE A 50 4.14 -10.11 7.08
CA PHE A 50 5.16 -9.27 7.67
C PHE A 50 5.68 -8.20 6.74
N MET A 51 5.89 -8.56 5.48
CA MET A 51 6.30 -7.61 4.47
C MET A 51 5.27 -6.47 4.34
N LEU A 52 3.97 -6.78 4.30
CA LEU A 52 2.91 -5.77 4.23
C LEU A 52 2.88 -4.88 5.48
N ASN A 53 3.02 -5.47 6.67
CA ASN A 53 3.10 -4.72 7.92
C ASN A 53 4.35 -3.84 7.98
N LEU A 54 5.49 -4.34 7.49
CA LEU A 54 6.75 -3.59 7.44
C LEU A 54 6.61 -2.36 6.56
N TYR A 55 6.08 -2.53 5.34
CA TYR A 55 5.78 -1.42 4.44
C TYR A 55 4.85 -0.39 5.11
N GLY A 56 3.69 -0.84 5.59
CA GLY A 56 2.69 0.06 6.19
C GLY A 56 3.21 0.81 7.41
N ASN A 57 3.99 0.17 8.27
CA ASN A 57 4.57 0.83 9.44
C ASN A 57 5.60 1.89 9.05
N PHE A 58 6.50 1.60 8.10
CA PHE A 58 7.49 2.58 7.64
C PHE A 58 6.85 3.73 6.85
N GLU A 59 5.82 3.45 6.06
CA GLU A 59 5.03 4.46 5.36
C GLU A 59 4.37 5.42 6.34
N LYS A 60 3.67 4.91 7.36
CA LYS A 60 3.06 5.76 8.39
C LYS A 60 4.09 6.54 9.22
N LEU A 61 5.22 5.92 9.56
CA LEU A 61 6.31 6.62 10.23
C LEU A 61 6.84 7.79 9.38
N ALA A 62 6.99 7.60 8.07
CA ALA A 62 7.42 8.67 7.17
C ALA A 62 6.39 9.82 7.14
N VAL A 63 5.11 9.50 6.98
CA VAL A 63 4.03 10.49 6.89
C VAL A 63 3.91 11.35 8.16
N TYR A 64 4.16 10.75 9.33
CA TYR A 64 4.11 11.45 10.62
C TYR A 64 5.39 12.24 10.96
N GLU A 65 6.45 12.12 10.16
CA GLU A 65 7.72 12.78 10.44
C GLU A 65 7.65 14.28 10.11
N GLU A 66 8.23 15.12 10.96
CA GLU A 66 8.23 16.58 10.76
C GLU A 66 9.57 17.10 10.20
N ASP A 67 10.64 16.31 10.31
CA ASP A 67 11.93 16.62 9.74
C ASP A 67 12.07 16.06 8.31
N TYR A 68 12.39 16.94 7.35
CA TYR A 68 12.48 16.56 5.94
C TYR A 68 13.56 15.51 5.65
N GLN A 69 14.69 15.55 6.35
CA GLN A 69 15.77 14.59 6.13
C GLN A 69 15.38 13.20 6.63
N ARG A 70 14.74 13.13 7.81
CA ARG A 70 14.21 11.88 8.34
C ARG A 70 13.06 11.33 7.50
N PHE A 71 12.17 12.20 7.03
CA PHE A 71 11.10 11.83 6.12
C PHE A 71 11.65 11.18 4.85
N THR A 72 12.58 11.84 4.16
CA THR A 72 13.19 11.32 2.92
C THR A 72 13.95 10.02 3.15
N TYR A 73 14.60 9.85 4.31
CA TYR A 73 15.21 8.58 4.69
C TYR A 73 14.18 7.45 4.87
N LEU A 74 13.08 7.70 5.60
CA LEU A 74 12.02 6.71 5.82
C LEU A 74 11.30 6.36 4.52
N LYS A 75 11.06 7.35 3.65
CA LYS A 75 10.55 7.11 2.30
C LYS A 75 11.51 6.24 1.48
N GLY A 76 12.81 6.47 1.55
CA GLY A 76 13.80 5.61 0.89
C GLY A 76 13.71 4.14 1.36
N ILE A 77 13.39 3.91 2.64
CA ILE A 77 13.11 2.56 3.14
C ILE A 77 11.83 2.00 2.51
N THR A 78 10.74 2.77 2.44
CA THR A 78 9.50 2.29 1.81
C THR A 78 9.69 1.98 0.33
N ASP A 79 10.43 2.82 -0.40
CA ASP A 79 10.73 2.61 -1.83
C ASP A 79 11.55 1.33 -2.01
N SER A 80 12.54 1.10 -1.14
CA SER A 80 13.35 -0.12 -1.15
C SER A 80 12.52 -1.39 -0.88
N ILE A 81 11.51 -1.31 0.00
CA ILE A 81 10.59 -2.43 0.28
C ILE A 81 9.73 -2.72 -0.95
N ILE A 82 9.20 -1.66 -1.60
CA ILE A 82 8.39 -1.80 -2.82
C ILE A 82 9.17 -2.52 -3.91
N GLU A 83 10.42 -2.11 -4.15
CA GLU A 83 11.29 -2.70 -5.16
C GLU A 83 11.69 -4.14 -4.82
N LEU A 84 12.12 -4.38 -3.57
CA LEU A 84 12.62 -5.69 -3.14
C LEU A 84 11.56 -6.79 -3.24
N PHE A 85 10.31 -6.46 -2.95
CA PHE A 85 9.20 -7.42 -2.93
C PHE A 85 8.29 -7.33 -4.16
N GLU A 86 8.61 -6.47 -5.13
CA GLU A 86 7.83 -6.28 -6.36
C GLU A 86 6.35 -5.92 -6.04
N LEU A 87 6.14 -5.06 -5.03
CA LEU A 87 4.81 -4.81 -4.47
C LEU A 87 3.80 -4.25 -5.47
N ARG A 88 4.28 -3.60 -6.54
CA ARG A 88 3.43 -3.03 -7.59
C ARG A 88 2.60 -4.09 -8.32
N ASP A 89 3.19 -5.25 -8.60
CA ASP A 89 2.51 -6.31 -9.34
C ASP A 89 1.68 -7.21 -8.40
N PHE A 90 2.11 -7.23 -7.14
CA PHE A 90 1.69 -8.20 -6.15
C PHE A 90 0.54 -7.73 -5.24
N HIS A 91 0.57 -6.44 -4.86
CA HIS A 91 -0.42 -5.86 -3.96
C HIS A 91 -0.64 -4.35 -4.25
N PRO A 92 -0.99 -3.94 -5.48
CA PRO A 92 -1.01 -2.53 -5.88
C PRO A 92 -1.90 -1.64 -4.99
N GLY A 93 -2.98 -2.19 -4.41
CA GLY A 93 -3.88 -1.40 -3.58
C GLY A 93 -3.27 -0.87 -2.28
N VAL A 94 -2.23 -1.50 -1.72
CA VAL A 94 -1.56 -0.96 -0.52
C VAL A 94 -0.70 0.26 -0.87
N LEU A 95 -0.19 0.31 -2.10
CA LEU A 95 0.67 1.38 -2.58
C LEU A 95 -0.09 2.64 -2.99
N LEU A 96 -1.35 2.52 -3.41
CA LEU A 96 -2.16 3.68 -3.81
C LEU A 96 -2.28 4.69 -2.66
N ASN A 97 -2.64 4.21 -1.47
CA ASN A 97 -2.73 5.07 -0.30
C ASN A 97 -1.37 5.66 0.07
N GLY A 98 -0.29 4.87 -0.03
CA GLY A 98 1.06 5.35 0.24
C GLY A 98 1.49 6.48 -0.71
N TYR A 99 1.24 6.35 -2.01
CA TYR A 99 1.57 7.42 -2.97
C TYR A 99 0.79 8.70 -2.71
N ALA A 100 -0.48 8.60 -2.33
CA ALA A 100 -1.30 9.75 -1.95
C ALA A 100 -0.75 10.47 -0.70
N ASP A 101 -0.47 9.69 0.35
CA ASP A 101 0.02 10.22 1.62
C ASP A 101 1.41 10.88 1.44
N MET A 102 2.30 10.26 0.65
CA MET A 102 3.63 10.81 0.33
C MET A 102 3.54 12.09 -0.50
N ALA A 103 2.63 12.16 -1.48
CA ALA A 103 2.42 13.39 -2.26
C ALA A 103 1.99 14.56 -1.38
N LEU A 104 1.01 14.33 -0.50
CA LEU A 104 0.57 15.33 0.48
C LEU A 104 1.71 15.75 1.41
N LYS A 105 2.52 14.78 1.86
CA LYS A 105 3.65 15.06 2.75
C LYS A 105 4.74 15.91 2.07
N PHE A 106 5.04 15.67 0.80
CA PHE A 106 5.98 16.51 0.05
C PHE A 106 5.48 17.96 -0.10
N LEU A 107 4.17 18.17 -0.26
CA LEU A 107 3.60 19.52 -0.29
C LEU A 107 3.75 20.25 1.05
N GLU A 108 3.61 19.57 2.18
CA GLU A 108 3.90 20.16 3.49
C GLU A 108 5.35 20.68 3.57
N PHE A 109 6.28 19.98 2.93
CA PHE A 109 7.69 20.38 2.79
C PHE A 109 7.98 21.31 1.61
N LYS A 110 6.95 21.77 0.90
CA LYS A 110 7.03 22.66 -0.29
C LYS A 110 7.87 22.06 -1.42
N GLN A 111 7.86 20.74 -1.56
CA GLN A 111 8.55 19.99 -2.61
C GLN A 111 7.56 19.57 -3.70
N ALA A 112 7.02 20.54 -4.45
CA ALA A 112 6.00 20.31 -5.48
C ALA A 112 6.43 19.29 -6.54
N ASP A 113 7.67 19.37 -7.03
CA ASP A 113 8.21 18.44 -8.02
C ASP A 113 8.16 16.99 -7.55
N LEU A 114 8.50 16.73 -6.28
CA LEU A 114 8.48 15.39 -5.70
C LEU A 114 7.06 14.92 -5.40
N ALA A 115 6.16 15.82 -5.02
CA ALA A 115 4.74 15.49 -4.90
C ALA A 115 4.16 15.02 -6.25
N LEU A 116 4.53 15.69 -7.35
CA LEU A 116 4.10 15.29 -8.70
C LEU A 116 4.63 13.92 -9.11
N VAL A 117 5.84 13.54 -8.69
CA VAL A 117 6.36 12.19 -8.91
C VAL A 117 5.50 11.13 -8.22
N GLU A 118 5.08 11.37 -6.98
CA GLU A 118 4.20 10.43 -6.26
C GLU A 118 2.80 10.36 -6.88
N LEU A 119 2.25 11.49 -7.34
CA LEU A 119 0.97 11.50 -8.07
C LEU A 119 1.06 10.78 -9.41
N GLU A 120 2.18 10.90 -10.13
CA GLU A 120 2.42 10.13 -11.37
C GLU A 120 2.50 8.64 -11.08
N ASN A 121 3.18 8.22 -10.01
CA ASN A 121 3.22 6.82 -9.58
C ASN A 121 1.81 6.30 -9.28
N TYR A 122 0.99 7.09 -8.59
CA TYR A 122 -0.41 6.76 -8.33
C TYR A 122 -1.18 6.57 -9.65
N VAL A 123 -1.18 7.58 -10.53
CA VAL A 123 -1.96 7.56 -11.79
C VAL A 123 -1.51 6.40 -12.69
N SER A 124 -0.20 6.23 -12.87
CA SER A 124 0.36 5.16 -13.68
C SER A 124 -0.03 3.78 -13.16
N MET A 125 -0.08 3.58 -11.84
CA MET A 125 -0.44 2.27 -11.28
C MET A 125 -1.92 1.95 -11.49
N ILE A 126 -2.82 2.95 -11.49
CA ILE A 126 -4.22 2.75 -11.90
C ILE A 126 -4.31 2.43 -13.39
N GLU A 127 -3.63 3.18 -14.24
CA GLU A 127 -3.71 2.98 -15.70
C GLU A 127 -3.16 1.61 -16.14
N GLN A 128 -2.20 1.05 -15.40
CA GLN A 128 -1.51 -0.19 -15.72
C GLN A 128 -2.07 -1.42 -14.98
N ALA A 129 -2.95 -1.22 -14.00
CA ALA A 129 -3.52 -2.32 -13.24
C ALA A 129 -4.39 -3.23 -14.11
N ASP A 130 -4.30 -4.54 -13.87
CA ASP A 130 -5.21 -5.53 -14.45
C ASP A 130 -6.46 -5.65 -13.56
N TYR A 131 -7.63 -5.31 -14.12
CA TYR A 131 -8.88 -5.25 -13.38
C TYR A 131 -9.75 -6.51 -13.58
N PRO A 132 -10.38 -7.04 -12.52
CA PRO A 132 -10.30 -6.59 -11.13
C PRO A 132 -8.94 -6.91 -10.49
N ILE A 133 -8.45 -5.99 -9.65
CA ILE A 133 -7.18 -6.19 -8.92
C ILE A 133 -7.31 -7.42 -8.03
N ARG A 134 -6.39 -8.36 -8.19
CA ARG A 134 -6.34 -9.61 -7.43
C ARG A 134 -5.04 -9.71 -6.64
N LEU A 135 -5.16 -10.11 -5.39
CA LEU A 135 -4.04 -10.56 -4.59
C LEU A 135 -3.48 -11.84 -5.21
N SER A 136 -2.17 -11.88 -5.43
CA SER A 136 -1.50 -13.01 -6.05
C SER A 136 -0.21 -13.35 -5.31
N GLY A 137 0.32 -14.55 -5.58
CA GLY A 137 1.70 -14.92 -5.30
C GLY A 137 2.69 -14.22 -6.24
N ASN A 138 3.99 -14.33 -5.95
CA ASN A 138 5.06 -14.00 -6.89
C ASN A 138 6.15 -15.08 -6.81
N HIS A 139 7.31 -14.85 -7.43
CA HIS A 139 8.41 -15.81 -7.42
C HIS A 139 9.00 -16.09 -6.01
N LEU A 140 8.80 -15.18 -5.04
CA LEU A 140 9.15 -15.35 -3.63
C LEU A 140 8.03 -16.03 -2.83
N PHE A 141 6.78 -15.83 -3.25
CA PHE A 141 5.56 -16.33 -2.61
C PHE A 141 4.79 -17.24 -3.57
N ASP A 142 5.42 -18.33 -4.01
CA ASP A 142 4.90 -19.23 -5.05
C ASP A 142 3.85 -20.25 -4.56
N LEU A 143 3.61 -20.34 -3.24
CA LEU A 143 2.66 -21.29 -2.64
C LEU A 143 1.41 -20.61 -2.05
N ILE A 144 1.36 -19.27 -1.99
CA ILE A 144 0.32 -18.57 -1.23
C ILE A 144 -0.98 -18.38 -2.01
N ASP A 145 -0.99 -18.67 -3.31
CA ASP A 145 -2.14 -18.40 -4.16
C ASP A 145 -3.40 -19.12 -3.66
N ASP A 146 -3.34 -20.41 -3.35
CA ASP A 146 -4.53 -21.13 -2.86
C ASP A 146 -5.03 -20.58 -1.51
N TRP A 147 -4.10 -20.11 -0.66
CA TRP A 147 -4.47 -19.50 0.61
C TRP A 147 -5.15 -18.15 0.42
N LEU A 148 -4.65 -17.31 -0.47
CA LEU A 148 -5.27 -16.03 -0.80
C LEU A 148 -6.68 -16.24 -1.39
N GLN A 149 -6.92 -17.34 -2.11
CA GLN A 149 -8.26 -17.69 -2.61
C GLN A 149 -9.23 -18.08 -1.49
N GLY A 150 -8.70 -18.66 -0.41
CA GLY A 150 -9.47 -19.10 0.75
C GLY A 150 -9.75 -18.01 1.79
N LEU A 151 -9.37 -16.75 1.55
CA LEU A 151 -9.76 -15.63 2.41
C LEU A 151 -11.28 -15.42 2.34
N ASP A 152 -11.91 -14.98 3.42
CA ASP A 152 -13.37 -14.75 3.46
C ASP A 152 -13.84 -13.76 2.38
N GLU A 153 -12.98 -12.81 2.02
CA GLU A 153 -13.18 -11.80 0.98
C GLU A 153 -12.71 -12.28 -0.41
N GLY A 154 -12.05 -13.43 -0.49
CA GLY A 154 -11.38 -13.94 -1.68
C GLY A 154 -10.11 -13.19 -2.05
N LYS A 155 -9.62 -13.41 -3.28
CA LYS A 155 -8.44 -12.71 -3.83
C LYS A 155 -8.74 -11.32 -4.38
N GLU A 156 -9.99 -11.06 -4.72
CA GLU A 156 -10.35 -9.78 -5.34
C GLU A 156 -10.27 -8.70 -4.27
N MET A 157 -9.51 -7.64 -4.55
CA MET A 157 -9.46 -6.52 -3.64
C MET A 157 -10.85 -5.89 -3.53
N PRO A 158 -11.28 -5.48 -2.32
CA PRO A 158 -12.59 -4.86 -2.12
C PRO A 158 -12.73 -3.51 -2.85
N VAL A 159 -11.62 -2.96 -3.35
CA VAL A 159 -11.58 -1.69 -4.06
C VAL A 159 -11.62 -1.94 -5.57
N ASN A 160 -12.75 -1.61 -6.19
CA ASN A 160 -12.90 -1.68 -7.64
C ASN A 160 -12.38 -0.41 -8.35
N GLU A 161 -12.25 -0.49 -9.67
CA GLU A 161 -11.83 0.59 -10.57
C GLU A 161 -12.59 1.91 -10.34
N GLY A 162 -13.90 1.85 -10.10
CA GLY A 162 -14.73 3.02 -9.82
C GLY A 162 -14.39 3.69 -8.48
N VAL A 163 -14.17 2.91 -7.42
CA VAL A 163 -13.80 3.44 -6.09
C VAL A 163 -12.41 4.07 -6.13
N LEU A 164 -11.44 3.43 -6.78
CA LEU A 164 -10.08 3.97 -6.94
C LEU A 164 -10.06 5.27 -7.75
N ALA A 165 -10.78 5.32 -8.87
CA ALA A 165 -10.95 6.55 -9.63
C ALA A 165 -11.55 7.68 -8.78
N ASN A 166 -12.59 7.38 -8.00
CA ASN A 166 -13.26 8.39 -7.18
C ASN A 166 -12.36 8.90 -6.05
N GLN A 167 -11.60 8.00 -5.40
CA GLN A 167 -10.63 8.38 -4.38
C GLN A 167 -9.53 9.27 -4.95
N LEU A 168 -9.01 8.94 -6.13
CA LEU A 168 -7.99 9.75 -6.79
C LEU A 168 -8.52 11.11 -7.27
N VAL A 169 -9.73 11.16 -7.82
CA VAL A 169 -10.34 12.44 -8.18
C VAL A 169 -10.55 13.29 -6.93
N ALA A 170 -10.98 12.70 -5.82
CA ALA A 170 -11.10 13.41 -4.56
C ALA A 170 -9.75 13.91 -4.04
N LEU A 171 -8.69 13.10 -4.17
CA LEU A 171 -7.32 13.48 -3.81
C LEU A 171 -6.81 14.63 -4.66
N LEU A 172 -6.87 14.54 -6.00
CA LEU A 172 -6.44 15.63 -6.88
C LEU A 172 -7.31 16.88 -6.65
N LYS A 173 -8.59 16.74 -6.32
CA LYS A 173 -9.42 17.89 -5.97
C LYS A 173 -9.26 18.36 -4.52
N ASP A 174 -8.37 17.75 -3.73
CA ASP A 174 -8.06 18.22 -2.38
C ASP A 174 -7.53 19.67 -2.51
N PRO A 175 -8.14 20.63 -1.81
CA PRO A 175 -7.75 22.03 -1.91
C PRO A 175 -6.26 22.28 -1.64
N ARG A 176 -5.61 21.43 -0.82
CA ARG A 176 -4.17 21.52 -0.53
C ARG A 176 -3.32 21.18 -1.74
N LEU A 177 -3.71 20.15 -2.49
CA LEU A 177 -3.05 19.75 -3.74
C LEU A 177 -3.35 20.74 -4.85
N ALA A 178 -4.63 21.13 -4.99
CA ALA A 178 -5.07 22.02 -6.04
C ALA A 178 -4.49 23.44 -5.90
N SER A 179 -4.33 23.99 -4.68
CA SER A 179 -3.74 25.32 -4.51
C SER A 179 -2.27 25.37 -4.88
N ASP A 180 -1.53 24.32 -4.53
CA ASP A 180 -0.07 24.31 -4.62
C ASP A 180 0.42 23.85 -6.01
N LEU A 181 -0.42 23.10 -6.75
CA LEU A 181 -0.05 22.49 -8.03
C LEU A 181 -0.87 22.96 -9.24
N ALA A 182 -1.90 23.80 -9.08
CA ALA A 182 -2.81 24.15 -10.19
C ALA A 182 -2.13 24.73 -11.44
N GLU A 183 -1.05 25.48 -11.26
CA GLU A 183 -0.30 26.09 -12.37
C GLU A 183 0.71 25.13 -13.01
N GLU A 184 0.97 23.98 -12.38
CA GLU A 184 1.91 22.99 -12.90
C GLU A 184 1.31 22.25 -14.09
N THR A 185 2.02 22.30 -15.22
CA THR A 185 1.55 21.64 -16.45
C THR A 185 1.43 20.12 -16.28
N VAL A 186 2.35 19.52 -15.52
CA VAL A 186 2.33 18.08 -15.21
C VAL A 186 1.07 17.71 -14.44
N TYR A 187 0.69 18.53 -13.47
CA TYR A 187 -0.52 18.31 -12.68
C TYR A 187 -1.80 18.30 -13.53
N GLN A 188 -1.93 19.27 -14.45
CA GLN A 188 -3.06 19.32 -15.38
C GLN A 188 -3.09 18.11 -16.33
N GLN A 189 -1.94 17.61 -16.74
CA GLN A 189 -1.82 16.39 -17.56
C GLN A 189 -2.28 15.14 -16.78
N LEU A 190 -1.88 15.01 -15.52
CA LEU A 190 -2.31 13.92 -14.63
C LEU A 190 -3.84 13.89 -14.47
N ILE A 191 -4.46 15.06 -14.22
CA ILE A 191 -5.93 15.18 -14.15
C ILE A 191 -6.56 14.73 -15.45
N THR A 192 -6.08 15.23 -16.59
CA THR A 192 -6.64 14.91 -17.91
C THR A 192 -6.55 13.41 -18.22
N ARG A 193 -5.41 12.79 -17.90
CA ARG A 193 -5.19 11.34 -18.06
C ARG A 193 -6.18 10.54 -17.23
N LEU A 194 -6.32 10.89 -15.97
CA LEU A 194 -7.25 10.23 -15.07
C LEU A 194 -8.70 10.36 -15.53
N GLU A 195 -9.14 11.56 -15.90
CA GLU A 195 -10.50 11.79 -16.38
C GLU A 195 -10.79 10.96 -17.65
N ARG A 196 -9.82 10.86 -18.55
CA ARG A 196 -9.92 10.01 -19.74
C ARG A 196 -10.02 8.54 -19.37
N TRP A 197 -9.14 8.06 -18.49
CA TRP A 197 -9.15 6.66 -18.04
C TRP A 197 -10.49 6.32 -17.37
N ARG A 198 -11.02 7.20 -16.52
CA ARG A 198 -12.33 7.03 -15.89
C ARG A 198 -13.44 6.92 -16.93
N ALA A 199 -13.46 7.80 -17.93
CA ALA A 199 -14.49 7.80 -18.97
C ALA A 199 -14.54 6.51 -19.80
N THR A 200 -13.45 5.73 -19.85
CA THR A 200 -13.39 4.46 -20.59
C THR A 200 -13.60 3.22 -19.72
N HIS A 201 -13.43 3.29 -18.40
CA HIS A 201 -13.47 2.13 -17.49
C HIS A 201 -14.59 2.21 -16.44
N VAL A 202 -15.05 3.39 -16.08
CA VAL A 202 -16.11 3.61 -15.08
C VAL A 202 -17.34 4.13 -15.80
N ASN A 203 -18.19 3.21 -16.29
CA ASN A 203 -19.54 3.57 -16.70
C ASN A 203 -20.37 3.88 -15.44
N ASP A 204 -21.05 5.04 -15.43
CA ASP A 204 -21.97 5.45 -14.36
C ASP A 204 -23.08 4.41 -14.08
#